data_AF-A0AAV9M0J7-F1
#
_entry.id   AF-A0AAV9M0J7-F1
#
_cell.length_a   1.000
_cell.length_b   1.000
_cell.length_c   1.000
_cell.angle_alpha   90.00
_cell.angle_beta   90.00
_cell.angle_gamma   90.00
#
_symmetry.space_group_name_H-M   'P 1'
#
loop_
_entity.id
_entity.type
_entity.pdbx_description
1 polymer ?
#
loop_
_entity_poly.entity_id
_entity_poly.type
_entity_poly.pdbx_seq_one_letter_code
_entity_poly.pdbx_strand_id
1 'polypeptide(L)'
;MHNKALHVTIMCRDKIINRVLIDDGFGLNICPLSTLRQLKFDLGKLHQNQVNVRGFDRLQRNTLGAVNLDIQMGPAEFKVEFQVLDINTSYNLLLRRSFIHMVGAVPSTLHQLMKFVWKDQELVIYGEGSQSNGYAPIC
;
A
#
# COMPACT_ATOMS: atom_id res chain seq x y z
N MET A 1 -0.05 -25.90 2.58
CA MET A 1 -0.55 -24.72 3.32
C MET A 1 -0.41 -23.51 2.42
N HIS A 2 -1.52 -22.89 2.01
CA HIS A 2 -1.49 -21.70 1.16
C HIS A 2 -1.87 -20.50 2.02
N ASN A 3 -0.88 -19.73 2.48
CA ASN A 3 -1.18 -18.44 3.10
C ASN A 3 -1.60 -17.48 1.99
N LYS A 4 -2.85 -17.00 2.07
CA LYS A 4 -3.38 -15.97 1.17
C LYS A 4 -2.56 -14.69 1.32
N ALA A 5 -2.31 -14.00 0.21
CA ALA A 5 -1.67 -12.68 0.24
C ALA A 5 -2.52 -11.68 1.04
N LEU A 6 -1.86 -10.92 1.92
CA LEU A 6 -2.53 -9.94 2.79
C LEU A 6 -2.89 -8.70 1.99
N HIS A 7 -4.17 -8.58 1.64
CA HIS A 7 -4.73 -7.38 1.05
C HIS A 7 -5.49 -6.61 2.12
N VAL A 8 -5.35 -5.29 2.18
CA VAL A 8 -6.10 -4.41 3.07
C VAL A 8 -6.83 -3.34 2.27
N THR A 9 -7.81 -2.70 2.91
CA THR A 9 -8.47 -1.52 2.38
C THR A 9 -7.97 -0.29 3.13
N ILE A 10 -7.66 0.78 2.40
CA ILE A 10 -7.21 2.07 2.96
C ILE A 10 -8.03 3.21 2.36
N MET A 11 -7.94 4.40 2.94
CA MET A 11 -8.36 5.63 2.25
C MET A 11 -7.15 6.39 1.74
N CYS A 12 -7.30 7.07 0.60
CA CYS A 12 -6.29 7.93 0.02
C CYS A 12 -6.99 9.02 -0.80
N ARG A 13 -6.77 10.30 -0.46
CA ARG A 13 -7.45 11.45 -1.12
C ARG A 13 -8.97 11.28 -1.20
N ASP A 14 -9.59 11.00 -0.05
CA ASP A 14 -11.05 10.81 0.10
C ASP A 14 -11.64 9.66 -0.74
N LYS A 15 -10.79 8.73 -1.18
CA LYS A 15 -11.20 7.54 -1.93
C LYS A 15 -10.79 6.28 -1.21
N ILE A 16 -11.70 5.33 -1.16
CA ILE A 16 -11.42 3.98 -0.68
C ILE A 16 -10.61 3.24 -1.74
N ILE A 17 -9.42 2.77 -1.36
CA ILE A 17 -8.59 1.90 -2.18
C ILE A 17 -8.60 0.50 -1.56
N ASN A 18 -9.22 -0.44 -2.26
CA ASN A 18 -9.17 -1.86 -1.94
C ASN A 18 -7.94 -2.53 -2.58
N ARG A 19 -7.72 -3.81 -2.28
CA ARG A 19 -6.62 -4.64 -2.81
C ARG A 19 -5.26 -3.97 -2.65
N VAL A 20 -5.01 -3.35 -1.50
CA VAL A 20 -3.68 -2.85 -1.16
C VAL A 20 -2.88 -4.02 -0.61
N LEU A 21 -1.88 -4.46 -1.36
CA LEU A 21 -1.06 -5.60 -1.00
C LEU A 21 0.01 -5.18 0.02
N ILE A 22 0.08 -5.90 1.14
CA ILE A 22 1.15 -5.79 2.13
C ILE A 22 2.18 -6.87 1.84
N ASP A 23 3.42 -6.46 1.59
CA ASP A 23 4.52 -7.36 1.22
C ASP A 23 5.80 -7.01 1.98
N ASP A 24 6.28 -7.93 2.84
CA ASP A 24 7.56 -7.76 3.53
C ASP A 24 8.79 -8.06 2.62
N GLY A 25 8.59 -8.21 1.31
CA GLY A 25 9.68 -8.22 0.36
C GLY A 25 10.49 -6.91 0.36
N PHE A 26 11.78 -7.03 0.05
CA PHE A 26 12.65 -5.88 -0.15
C PHE A 26 12.16 -4.99 -1.30
N GLY A 27 12.36 -3.67 -1.15
CA GLY A 27 12.15 -2.70 -2.24
C GLY A 27 11.26 -1.53 -1.86
N LEU A 28 10.88 -0.79 -2.89
CA LEU A 28 10.10 0.44 -2.81
C LEU A 28 8.60 0.12 -2.89
N ASN A 29 7.76 0.98 -2.29
CA ASN A 29 6.31 0.90 -2.48
C ASN A 29 5.97 1.19 -3.94
N ILE A 30 4.94 0.53 -4.47
CA ILE A 30 4.56 0.66 -5.88
C ILE A 30 3.13 1.17 -6.00
N CYS A 31 2.94 2.16 -6.86
CA CYS A 31 1.63 2.63 -7.31
C CYS A 31 1.49 2.34 -8.82
N PRO A 32 0.61 1.41 -9.23
CA PRO A 32 0.23 1.26 -10.63
C PRO A 32 -0.33 2.57 -11.19
N LEU A 33 0.05 2.92 -12.42
CA LEU A 33 -0.42 4.12 -13.11
C LEU A 33 -1.95 4.18 -13.20
N SER A 34 -2.60 3.02 -13.36
CA SER A 34 -4.06 2.88 -13.39
C SER A 34 -4.70 3.40 -12.10
N THR A 35 -4.17 3.03 -10.93
CA THR A 35 -4.65 3.52 -9.63
C THR A 35 -4.39 5.00 -9.45
N LEU A 36 -3.22 5.50 -9.88
CA LEU A 36 -2.91 6.92 -9.79
C LEU A 36 -3.87 7.79 -10.65
N ARG A 37 -4.24 7.29 -11.83
CA ARG A 37 -5.28 7.90 -12.67
C ARG A 37 -6.66 7.87 -12.02
N GLN A 38 -7.05 6.77 -11.38
CA GLN A 38 -8.30 6.68 -10.61
C GLN A 38 -8.34 7.67 -9.44
N LEU A 39 -7.19 7.91 -8.81
CA LEU A 39 -7.03 8.95 -7.79
C LEU A 39 -7.17 10.37 -8.35
N LYS A 40 -7.20 10.55 -9.69
CA LYS A 40 -7.17 11.85 -10.38
C LYS A 40 -5.94 12.68 -9.97
N PHE A 41 -4.81 12.01 -9.79
CA PHE A 41 -3.54 12.68 -9.56
C PHE A 41 -3.00 13.28 -10.87
N ASP A 42 -2.44 14.49 -10.78
CA ASP A 42 -1.83 15.18 -11.90
C ASP A 42 -0.44 14.61 -12.17
N LEU A 43 -0.29 13.87 -13.28
CA LEU A 43 0.97 13.22 -13.64
C LEU A 43 2.12 14.22 -13.89
N GLY A 44 1.82 15.49 -14.17
CA GLY A 44 2.84 16.54 -14.27
C GLY A 44 3.52 16.86 -12.94
N LYS A 45 2.95 16.41 -11.80
CA LYS A 45 3.50 16.59 -10.45
C LYS A 45 4.29 15.39 -9.95
N LEU A 46 4.54 14.39 -10.79
CA LEU A 46 5.43 13.29 -10.44
C LEU A 46 6.83 13.84 -10.18
N HIS A 47 7.44 13.40 -9.11
CA HIS A 47 8.83 13.70 -8.84
C HIS A 47 9.68 12.96 -9.86
N GLN A 48 10.59 13.68 -10.52
CA GLN A 48 11.59 13.08 -11.39
C GLN A 48 12.59 12.28 -10.55
N ASN A 49 12.24 11.03 -10.31
CA ASN A 49 13.05 10.07 -9.57
C ASN A 49 12.92 8.72 -10.31
N GLN A 50 13.50 8.65 -11.50
CA GLN A 50 13.50 7.43 -12.29
C GLN A 50 14.46 6.43 -11.65
N VAL A 51 13.88 5.36 -11.09
CA VAL A 51 14.61 4.25 -10.48
C VAL A 51 14.23 2.99 -11.24
N ASN A 52 15.20 2.09 -11.45
CA ASN A 52 14.92 0.77 -12.00
C ASN A 52 14.34 -0.11 -10.91
N VAL A 53 13.04 -0.40 -10.99
CA VAL A 53 12.39 -1.34 -10.09
C VAL A 53 12.44 -2.71 -10.73
N ARG A 54 13.12 -3.65 -10.06
CA ARG A 54 13.15 -5.06 -10.50
C ARG A 54 11.91 -5.77 -9.98
N GLY A 55 11.07 -6.25 -10.91
CA GLY A 55 9.90 -7.05 -10.58
C GLY A 55 10.27 -8.45 -10.09
N PHE A 56 9.27 -9.17 -9.57
CA PHE A 56 9.41 -10.58 -9.18
C PHE A 56 9.80 -11.49 -10.36
N ASP A 57 9.39 -11.12 -11.56
CA ASP A 57 9.76 -11.74 -12.85
C ASP A 57 11.21 -11.46 -13.29
N ARG A 58 12.00 -10.75 -12.46
CA ARG A 58 13.35 -10.25 -12.76
C ARG A 58 13.40 -9.25 -13.91
N LEU A 59 12.26 -8.86 -14.48
CA LEU A 59 12.21 -7.80 -15.48
C LEU A 59 12.42 -6.47 -14.76
N GLN A 60 13.40 -5.71 -15.26
CA GLN A 60 13.57 -4.33 -14.83
C GLN A 60 12.51 -3.48 -15.52
N ARG A 61 11.79 -2.71 -14.73
CA ARG A 61 10.84 -1.72 -15.22
C ARG A 61 11.27 -0.36 -14.73
N ASN A 62 11.34 0.59 -15.65
CA ASN A 62 11.64 1.97 -15.32
C ASN A 62 10.40 2.59 -14.68
N THR A 63 10.58 3.32 -13.59
CA THR A 63 9.49 4.09 -12.99
C THR A 63 9.19 5.31 -13.85
N LEU A 64 7.92 5.70 -13.90
CA LEU A 64 7.51 6.99 -14.51
C LEU A 64 7.93 8.18 -13.64
N GLY A 65 8.13 7.92 -12.35
CA GLY A 65 8.54 8.88 -11.34
C GLY A 65 8.10 8.38 -9.96
N ALA A 66 8.18 9.26 -8.97
CA ALA A 66 7.70 9.00 -7.62
C ALA A 66 6.58 9.97 -7.22
N VAL A 67 5.74 9.55 -6.28
CA VAL A 67 4.65 10.35 -5.73
C VAL A 67 4.53 10.12 -4.23
N ASN A 68 4.32 11.20 -3.46
CA ASN A 68 3.89 11.09 -2.08
C ASN A 68 2.36 11.10 -2.01
N LEU A 69 1.79 10.05 -1.44
CA LEU A 69 0.36 9.93 -1.20
C LEU A 69 0.10 9.88 0.31
N ASP A 70 -0.87 10.68 0.76
CA ASP A 70 -1.39 10.59 2.11
C ASP A 70 -2.43 9.47 2.14
N ILE A 71 -2.12 8.41 2.89
CA ILE A 71 -2.98 7.26 3.08
C ILE A 71 -3.47 7.19 4.53
N GLN A 72 -4.68 6.67 4.71
CA GLN A 72 -5.30 6.50 6.01
C GLN A 72 -5.67 5.04 6.23
N MET A 73 -5.27 4.52 7.39
CA MET A 73 -5.57 3.18 7.88
C MET A 73 -6.25 3.29 9.25
N GLY A 74 -7.56 3.12 9.30
CA GLY A 74 -8.33 3.43 10.52
C GLY A 74 -8.18 4.92 10.88
N PRO A 75 -7.89 5.28 12.15
CA PRO A 75 -7.63 6.66 12.55
C PRO A 75 -6.22 7.18 12.21
N ALA A 76 -5.32 6.33 11.71
CA ALA A 76 -3.93 6.71 11.45
C ALA A 76 -3.70 7.18 10.02
N GLU A 77 -3.03 8.32 9.86
CA GLU A 77 -2.64 8.89 8.56
C GLU A 77 -1.12 8.80 8.37
N PHE A 78 -0.71 8.48 7.14
CA PHE A 78 0.69 8.31 6.76
C PHE A 78 0.95 8.95 5.40
N LYS A 79 2.02 9.74 5.32
CA LYS A 79 2.57 10.19 4.03
C LYS A 79 3.56 9.16 3.51
N VAL A 80 3.23 8.50 2.41
CA VAL A 80 4.01 7.39 1.87
C VAL A 80 4.48 7.71 0.46
N GLU A 81 5.77 7.53 0.22
CA GLU A 81 6.33 7.62 -1.13
C GLU A 81 6.09 6.31 -1.89
N PHE A 82 5.58 6.43 -3.11
CA PHE A 82 5.37 5.35 -4.07
C PHE A 82 6.13 5.61 -5.35
N GLN A 83 6.73 4.56 -5.88
CA GLN A 83 7.22 4.53 -7.25
C GLN A 83 6.08 4.21 -8.21
N VAL A 84 5.94 5.02 -9.25
CA VAL A 84 4.84 4.88 -10.21
C VAL A 84 5.29 4.04 -11.39
N LEU A 85 4.55 2.97 -11.68
CA LEU A 85 4.85 2.04 -12.77
C LEU A 85 3.62 1.85 -13.66
N ASP A 86 3.82 1.83 -14.98
CA ASP A 86 2.77 1.44 -15.94
C ASP A 86 2.75 -0.09 -16.07
N ILE A 87 2.03 -0.73 -15.17
CA ILE A 87 1.94 -2.19 -15.06
C ILE A 87 0.50 -2.62 -14.84
N ASN A 88 0.16 -3.79 -15.39
CA ASN A 88 -1.11 -4.45 -15.09
C ASN A 88 -0.93 -5.36 -13.87
N THR A 89 -1.64 -5.07 -12.77
CA THR A 89 -1.49 -5.74 -11.47
C THR A 89 -2.84 -6.13 -10.89
N SER A 90 -2.85 -7.15 -10.03
CA SER A 90 -4.04 -7.54 -9.26
C SER A 90 -4.27 -6.67 -8.02
N TYR A 91 -3.26 -5.92 -7.57
CA TYR A 91 -3.32 -4.95 -6.49
C TYR A 91 -3.45 -3.53 -7.02
N ASN A 92 -4.02 -2.63 -6.22
CA ASN A 92 -4.12 -1.20 -6.54
C ASN A 92 -3.00 -0.37 -5.90
N LEU A 93 -2.41 -0.83 -4.80
CA LEU A 93 -1.17 -0.30 -4.24
C LEU A 93 -0.38 -1.46 -3.65
N LEU A 94 0.94 -1.33 -3.63
CA LEU A 94 1.84 -2.26 -2.97
C LEU A 94 2.61 -1.51 -1.89
N LEU A 95 2.32 -1.84 -0.63
CA LEU A 95 3.08 -1.38 0.51
C LEU A 95 4.11 -2.43 0.85
N ARG A 96 5.38 -2.03 0.78
CA ARG A 96 6.52 -2.91 1.00
C ARG A 96 7.14 -2.70 2.37
N ARG A 97 8.25 -3.39 2.61
CA ARG A 97 9.07 -3.26 3.81
C ARG A 97 9.38 -1.82 4.21
N SER A 98 9.58 -0.90 3.25
CA SER A 98 9.83 0.52 3.56
C SER A 98 8.69 1.16 4.34
N PHE A 99 7.43 0.93 3.94
CA PHE A 99 6.27 1.36 4.71
C PHE A 99 6.15 0.62 6.05
N ILE A 100 6.30 -0.71 6.03
CA ILE A 100 6.18 -1.55 7.24
C ILE A 100 7.16 -1.09 8.32
N HIS A 101 8.42 -0.83 7.96
CA HIS A 101 9.43 -0.32 8.88
C HIS A 101 9.16 1.11 9.35
N MET A 102 8.67 1.98 8.45
CA MET A 102 8.32 3.36 8.79
C MET A 102 7.31 3.41 9.94
N VAL A 103 6.31 2.53 9.93
CA VAL A 103 5.23 2.52 10.93
C VAL A 103 5.43 1.46 12.03
N GLY A 104 6.54 0.72 12.02
CA GLY A 104 6.79 -0.36 12.98
C GLY A 104 5.75 -1.48 12.92
N ALA A 105 5.22 -1.77 11.73
CA ALA A 105 4.13 -2.73 11.56
C ALA A 105 4.60 -4.20 11.59
N VAL A 106 3.70 -5.07 12.04
CA VAL A 106 3.83 -6.52 11.99
C VAL A 106 2.67 -7.08 11.13
N PRO A 107 2.91 -7.41 9.85
CA PRO A 107 1.93 -8.06 9.01
C PRO A 107 1.89 -9.58 9.26
N SER A 108 0.70 -10.17 9.21
CA SER A 108 0.49 -11.61 9.32
C SER A 108 -0.43 -12.11 8.21
N THR A 109 0.15 -12.83 7.24
CA THR A 109 -0.62 -13.54 6.19
C THR A 109 -1.35 -14.76 6.73
N LEU A 110 -0.92 -15.31 7.87
CA LEU A 110 -1.63 -16.41 8.53
C LEU A 110 -2.94 -15.91 9.14
N HIS A 111 -2.90 -14.79 9.86
CA HIS A 111 -4.06 -14.22 10.55
C HIS A 111 -4.82 -13.18 9.72
N GLN A 112 -4.36 -12.90 8.49
CA GLN A 112 -4.92 -11.90 7.59
C GLN A 112 -5.13 -10.54 8.28
N LEU A 113 -4.06 -10.00 8.88
CA LEU A 113 -4.07 -8.69 9.55
C LEU A 113 -2.67 -8.05 9.56
N MET A 114 -2.61 -6.76 9.88
CA MET A 114 -1.39 -6.02 10.18
C MET A 114 -1.58 -5.22 11.46
N LYS A 115 -0.59 -5.23 12.35
CA LYS A 115 -0.62 -4.45 13.60
C LYS A 115 0.47 -3.39 13.63
N PHE A 116 0.22 -2.26 14.27
CA PHE A 116 1.25 -1.25 14.58
C PHE A 116 0.80 -0.40 15.77
N VAL A 117 1.71 0.38 16.35
CA VAL A 117 1.39 1.32 17.43
C VAL A 117 1.13 2.70 16.85
N TRP A 118 0.02 3.32 17.24
CA TRP A 118 -0.31 4.70 16.89
C TRP A 118 -0.84 5.43 18.13
N LYS A 119 -0.18 6.54 18.51
CA LYS A 119 -0.47 7.31 19.73
C LYS A 119 -0.59 6.41 20.99
N ASP A 120 0.43 5.57 21.19
CA ASP A 120 0.54 4.62 22.31
C ASP A 120 -0.58 3.55 22.38
N GLN A 121 -1.36 3.40 21.31
CA GLN A 121 -2.39 2.36 21.19
C GLN A 121 -2.03 1.36 20.10
N GLU A 122 -2.27 0.08 20.37
CA GLU A 122 -2.19 -0.96 19.34
C GLU A 122 -3.35 -0.79 18.36
N LEU A 123 -3.01 -0.62 17.09
CA LEU A 123 -3.96 -0.56 16.00
C LEU A 123 -3.84 -1.84 15.18
N VAL A 124 -4.99 -2.47 14.90
CA VAL A 124 -5.09 -3.68 14.08
C VAL A 124 -5.86 -3.35 12.80
N ILE A 125 -5.23 -3.57 11.65
CA ILE A 125 -5.85 -3.49 10.33
C ILE A 125 -6.12 -4.90 9.84
N TYR A 126 -7.38 -5.23 9.61
CA TYR A 126 -7.77 -6.53 9.08
C TYR A 126 -7.64 -6.58 7.56
N GLY A 127 -7.25 -7.75 7.07
CA GLY A 127 -7.20 -8.07 5.66
C GLY A 127 -8.59 -8.28 5.05
N GLU A 128 -8.67 -8.10 3.74
CA GLU A 128 -9.89 -8.26 2.95
C GLU A 128 -10.36 -9.73 2.95
N GLY A 129 -11.61 -9.93 3.38
CA GLY A 129 -12.26 -11.23 3.48
C GLY A 129 -12.16 -11.90 4.86
N SER A 130 -11.55 -11.25 5.84
CA SER A 130 -11.63 -11.65 7.25
C SER A 130 -12.99 -11.21 7.84
N GLN A 131 -13.87 -12.14 8.24
CA GLN A 131 -15.06 -11.83 9.07
C GLN A 131 -14.65 -11.87 10.56
N SER A 132 -15.00 -10.97 11.49
CA SER A 132 -15.89 -9.81 11.53
C SER A 132 -15.51 -8.85 12.68
N ASN A 133 -15.97 -7.59 12.58
CA ASN A 133 -16.14 -6.53 13.58
C ASN A 133 -14.93 -5.77 14.17
N GLY A 134 -14.69 -4.57 13.61
CA GLY A 134 -13.93 -3.49 14.26
C GLY A 134 -13.42 -2.49 13.25
N TYR A 135 -14.22 -1.46 12.95
CA TYR A 135 -13.94 -0.36 12.02
C TYR A 135 -14.03 -0.72 10.53
N ALA A 136 -15.26 -0.72 10.02
CA ALA A 136 -15.48 -0.06 8.73
C ALA A 136 -14.90 1.37 8.82
N PRO A 137 -14.40 1.99 7.74
CA PRO A 137 -14.09 3.41 7.78
C PRO A 137 -15.38 4.13 8.21
N ILE A 138 -15.38 4.64 9.44
CA ILE A 138 -16.45 5.48 9.95
C ILE A 138 -16.18 6.83 9.30
N CYS A 139 -17.03 7.19 8.34
CA CYS A 139 -17.18 8.54 7.86
C CYS A 139 -17.75 9.41 8.99
#